data_AF-A0A352WZT4-F1
#
_entry.id   AF-A0A352WZT4-F1
#
_cell.length_a   1.000
_cell.length_b   1.000
_cell.length_c   1.000
_cell.angle_alpha   90.00
_cell.angle_beta   90.00
_cell.angle_gamma   90.00
#
_symmetry.space_group_name_H-M   'P 1'
#
loop_
_entity.id
_entity.type
_entity.pdbx_description
1 polymer ?
#
loop_
_entity_poly.entity_id
_entity_poly.type
_entity_poly.pdbx_seq_one_letter_code
_entity_poly.pdbx_strand_id
1 'polypeptide(L)'
;GSNLGGLIAPFMGEKLRGEKDYRIIAVEPASCPSFTRGKFAYDFCDTGMICPLAKMYTLGSGFIPSANHAGGLRFHGMSTTLSQLYHDGYMEATSVEQTSVFEAAQQFARVEGILPAPESSHAIRVAIDEALKCKETGEEKTIVFGLTGTGYFDMVAYQKFNDGEMTDYIPTDEDLKKGLESLPKVPGQD
;
A
#
# COMPACT_ATOMS: atom_id res chain seq x y z
N GLY A 1 -3.63 -2.81 -5.16
CA GLY A 1 -3.01 -4.10 -5.50
C GLY A 1 -2.73 -4.34 -6.98
N SER A 2 -3.61 -3.94 -7.91
CA SER A 2 -3.45 -4.31 -9.34
C SER A 2 -2.14 -3.83 -9.98
N ASN A 3 -1.73 -2.57 -9.74
CA ASN A 3 -0.48 -2.03 -10.27
C ASN A 3 0.75 -2.83 -9.79
N LEU A 4 0.81 -3.16 -8.50
CA LEU A 4 1.89 -3.95 -7.92
C LEU A 4 1.89 -5.35 -8.54
N GLY A 5 0.73 -6.01 -8.59
CA GLY A 5 0.59 -7.33 -9.21
C GLY A 5 1.06 -7.36 -10.66
N GLY A 6 0.72 -6.33 -11.45
CA GLY A 6 1.20 -6.20 -12.82
C GLY A 6 2.72 -6.01 -12.92
N LEU A 7 3.28 -5.15 -12.07
CA LEU A 7 4.72 -4.87 -12.03
C LEU A 7 5.54 -6.10 -11.63
N ILE A 8 5.14 -6.79 -10.57
CA ILE A 8 5.94 -7.87 -9.98
C ILE A 8 5.71 -9.23 -10.61
N ALA A 9 4.61 -9.45 -11.37
CA ALA A 9 4.24 -10.77 -11.84
C ALA A 9 5.38 -11.54 -12.54
N PRO A 10 6.18 -10.94 -13.45
CA PRO A 10 7.32 -11.63 -14.05
C PRO A 10 8.39 -12.04 -13.02
N PHE A 11 8.74 -11.12 -12.11
CA PHE A 11 9.75 -11.33 -11.08
C PHE A 11 9.31 -12.37 -10.04
N MET A 12 8.06 -12.31 -9.60
CA MET A 12 7.48 -13.30 -8.69
C MET A 12 7.41 -14.67 -9.36
N GLY A 13 7.13 -14.73 -10.66
CA GLY A 13 7.16 -15.98 -11.42
C GLY A 13 8.54 -16.65 -11.39
N GLU A 14 9.62 -15.89 -11.63
CA GLU A 14 11.00 -16.39 -11.51
C GLU A 14 11.32 -16.83 -10.06
N LYS A 15 10.88 -16.06 -9.05
CA LYS A 15 11.06 -16.40 -7.62
C LYS A 15 10.39 -17.71 -7.25
N LEU A 16 9.14 -17.91 -7.65
CA LEU A 16 8.37 -19.15 -7.38
C LEU A 16 8.97 -20.38 -8.06
N ARG A 17 9.64 -20.22 -9.20
CA ARG A 17 10.37 -21.31 -9.89
C ARG A 17 11.77 -21.55 -9.31
N GLY A 18 12.22 -20.75 -8.35
CA GLY A 18 13.55 -20.84 -7.75
C GLY A 18 14.66 -20.35 -8.68
N GLU A 19 14.34 -19.57 -9.72
CA GLU A 19 15.31 -19.09 -10.72
C GLU A 19 16.12 -17.90 -10.18
N LYS A 20 15.47 -17.04 -9.39
CA LYS A 20 16.06 -15.84 -8.79
C LYS A 20 15.39 -15.52 -7.46
N ASP A 21 16.11 -14.82 -6.59
CA ASP A 21 15.56 -14.37 -5.31
C ASP A 21 15.44 -12.84 -5.27
N TYR A 22 14.20 -12.35 -5.31
CA TYR A 22 13.89 -10.92 -5.24
C TYR A 22 13.31 -10.56 -3.88
N ARG A 23 13.70 -9.40 -3.36
CA ARG A 23 13.00 -8.76 -2.23
C ARG A 23 11.88 -7.88 -2.78
N ILE A 24 10.64 -8.22 -2.47
CA ILE A 24 9.45 -7.53 -2.95
C ILE A 24 8.75 -6.92 -1.75
N ILE A 25 8.55 -5.60 -1.78
CA ILE A 25 7.96 -4.83 -0.68
C ILE A 25 6.68 -4.15 -1.20
N ALA A 26 5.52 -4.55 -0.70
CA ALA A 26 4.29 -3.77 -0.85
C ALA A 26 4.31 -2.58 0.11
N VAL A 27 3.88 -1.41 -0.38
CA VAL A 27 3.77 -0.22 0.44
C VAL A 27 2.33 0.26 0.44
N GLU A 28 1.78 0.50 1.63
CA GLU A 28 0.41 0.97 1.83
C GLU A 28 0.40 2.19 2.79
N PRO A 29 -0.71 2.95 2.89
CA PRO A 29 -0.79 4.03 3.85
C PRO A 29 -1.00 3.48 5.26
N ALA A 30 -0.36 4.09 6.26
CA ALA A 30 -0.60 3.79 7.66
C ALA A 30 -2.06 4.06 8.09
N SER A 31 -2.78 4.92 7.37
CA SER A 31 -4.20 5.22 7.59
C SER A 31 -5.15 4.15 7.05
N CYS A 32 -4.73 3.33 6.08
CA CYS A 32 -5.49 2.20 5.53
C CYS A 32 -4.59 0.93 5.44
N PRO A 33 -4.16 0.36 6.58
CA PRO A 33 -3.12 -0.66 6.65
C PRO A 33 -3.63 -2.10 6.40
N SER A 34 -4.15 -2.37 5.20
CA SER A 34 -4.80 -3.65 4.84
C SER A 34 -3.89 -4.88 4.95
N PHE A 35 -2.63 -4.82 4.51
CA PHE A 35 -1.67 -5.91 4.63
C PHE A 35 -1.12 -6.02 6.04
N THR A 36 -0.65 -4.89 6.59
CA THR A 36 0.16 -4.85 7.82
C THR A 36 -0.68 -4.99 9.08
N ARG A 37 -1.97 -4.63 9.04
CA ARG A 37 -2.88 -4.71 10.19
C ARG A 37 -4.27 -5.28 9.87
N GLY A 38 -4.52 -5.71 8.63
CA GLY A 38 -5.75 -6.41 8.26
C GLY A 38 -5.73 -7.89 8.57
N LYS A 39 -6.85 -8.56 8.27
CA LYS A 39 -7.02 -10.01 8.44
C LYS A 39 -7.05 -10.71 7.08
N PHE A 40 -6.39 -11.86 6.97
CA PHE A 40 -6.52 -12.72 5.79
C PHE A 40 -7.81 -13.56 5.89
N ALA A 41 -8.87 -13.13 5.21
CA ALA A 41 -10.22 -13.68 5.35
C ALA A 41 -11.00 -13.59 4.03
N TYR A 42 -12.14 -14.30 3.91
CA TYR A 42 -13.08 -13.98 2.84
C TYR A 42 -13.87 -12.73 3.21
N ASP A 43 -14.00 -11.82 2.25
CA ASP A 43 -14.74 -10.57 2.37
C ASP A 43 -15.26 -10.13 1.00
N PHE A 44 -16.17 -9.16 0.98
CA PHE A 44 -16.70 -8.58 -0.25
C PHE A 44 -15.64 -7.72 -0.95
N CYS A 45 -15.56 -7.84 -2.28
CA CYS A 45 -14.64 -7.06 -3.12
C CYS A 45 -15.13 -5.62 -3.37
N ASP A 46 -16.30 -5.25 -2.88
CA ASP A 46 -16.87 -3.93 -3.00
C ASP A 46 -17.76 -3.62 -1.80
N THR A 47 -17.95 -2.34 -1.52
CA THR A 47 -18.76 -1.86 -0.40
C THR A 47 -20.27 -2.05 -0.62
N GLY A 48 -20.70 -2.26 -1.87
CA GLY A 48 -22.09 -2.56 -2.24
C GLY A 48 -22.47 -4.03 -2.07
N MET A 49 -21.49 -4.90 -1.76
CA MET A 49 -21.65 -6.35 -1.58
C MET A 49 -22.27 -7.05 -2.79
N ILE A 50 -21.96 -6.57 -4.00
CA ILE A 50 -22.50 -7.11 -5.26
C ILE A 50 -21.55 -8.16 -5.86
N CYS A 51 -20.24 -7.97 -5.68
CA CYS A 51 -19.22 -8.92 -6.12
C CYS A 51 -19.18 -10.15 -5.21
N PRO A 52 -18.74 -11.30 -5.74
CA PRO A 52 -18.52 -12.49 -4.92
C PRO A 52 -17.48 -12.24 -3.83
N LEU A 53 -17.52 -13.07 -2.79
CA LEU A 53 -16.49 -13.08 -1.76
C LEU A 53 -15.15 -13.53 -2.33
N ALA A 54 -14.07 -12.91 -1.85
CA ALA A 54 -12.71 -13.28 -2.21
C ALA A 54 -11.84 -13.39 -0.96
N LYS A 55 -10.94 -14.37 -0.94
CA LYS A 55 -9.97 -14.54 0.15
C LYS A 55 -8.82 -13.55 -0.02
N MET A 56 -8.74 -12.55 0.86
CA MET A 56 -7.78 -11.46 0.77
C MET A 56 -7.41 -10.92 2.15
N TYR A 57 -6.30 -10.18 2.22
CA TYR A 57 -6.08 -9.27 3.34
C TYR A 57 -7.08 -8.12 3.25
N THR A 58 -7.74 -7.83 4.36
CA THR A 58 -8.85 -6.87 4.42
C THR A 58 -8.94 -6.18 5.79
N LEU A 59 -9.36 -4.92 5.77
CA LEU A 59 -9.82 -4.16 6.95
C LEU A 59 -11.32 -4.34 7.21
N GLY A 60 -12.01 -5.12 6.36
CA GLY A 60 -13.46 -5.26 6.31
C GLY A 60 -14.09 -4.29 5.31
N SER A 61 -15.04 -4.77 4.50
CA SER A 61 -15.76 -3.96 3.50
C SER A 61 -16.58 -2.80 4.08
N GLY A 62 -16.84 -2.80 5.40
CA GLY A 62 -17.40 -1.68 6.13
C GLY A 62 -16.39 -0.65 6.65
N PHE A 63 -15.09 -0.84 6.42
CA PHE A 63 -14.04 0.10 6.85
C PHE A 63 -14.18 1.44 6.13
N ILE A 64 -14.12 2.53 6.90
CA ILE A 64 -14.20 3.90 6.39
C ILE A 64 -12.87 4.60 6.71
N PRO A 65 -12.06 4.95 5.69
CA PRO A 65 -10.84 5.73 5.88
C PRO A 65 -11.12 7.08 6.56
N SER A 66 -10.14 7.60 7.29
CA SER A 66 -10.25 8.93 7.90
C SER A 66 -10.49 10.03 6.85
N ALA A 67 -11.32 11.01 7.20
CA ALA A 67 -11.66 12.14 6.33
C ALA A 67 -10.45 13.03 5.97
N ASN A 68 -9.42 13.06 6.81
CA ASN A 68 -8.18 13.81 6.55
C ASN A 68 -7.19 13.05 5.64
N HIS A 69 -7.51 11.83 5.21
CA HIS A 69 -6.60 11.02 4.39
C HIS A 69 -6.56 11.49 2.94
N ALA A 70 -5.42 12.02 2.52
CA ALA A 70 -5.21 12.58 1.18
C ALA A 70 -4.25 11.74 0.32
N GLY A 71 -3.65 10.68 0.86
CA GLY A 71 -2.67 9.83 0.17
C GLY A 71 -3.24 8.81 -0.84
N GLY A 72 -4.54 8.85 -1.14
CA GLY A 72 -5.16 7.83 -2.00
C GLY A 72 -5.23 6.44 -1.35
N LEU A 73 -5.12 5.35 -2.10
CA LEU A 73 -5.01 3.97 -1.54
C LEU A 73 -6.05 3.61 -0.44
N ARG A 74 -7.32 3.98 -0.65
CA ARG A 74 -8.41 3.89 0.34
C ARG A 74 -9.13 2.54 0.41
N PHE A 75 -8.84 1.65 -0.53
CA PHE A 75 -9.57 0.39 -0.66
C PHE A 75 -9.30 -0.50 0.56
N HIS A 76 -10.35 -1.11 1.12
CA HIS A 76 -10.27 -1.88 2.37
C HIS A 76 -9.54 -3.20 2.23
N GLY A 77 -9.59 -3.78 1.03
CA GLY A 77 -9.06 -5.10 0.71
C GLY A 77 -7.82 -5.05 -0.17
N MET A 78 -7.27 -6.23 -0.44
CA MET A 78 -6.13 -6.40 -1.33
C MET A 78 -6.40 -7.47 -2.38
N SER A 79 -5.60 -7.50 -3.45
CA SER A 79 -5.71 -8.56 -4.47
C SER A 79 -5.57 -9.93 -3.83
N THR A 80 -6.38 -10.91 -4.24
CA THR A 80 -6.30 -12.30 -3.75
C THR A 80 -4.93 -12.91 -3.97
N THR A 81 -4.37 -12.72 -5.16
CA THR A 81 -3.03 -13.21 -5.52
C THR A 81 -1.96 -12.59 -4.64
N LEU A 82 -1.98 -11.27 -4.46
CA LEU A 82 -0.99 -10.60 -3.60
C LEU A 82 -1.17 -10.96 -2.12
N SER A 83 -2.42 -11.14 -1.69
CA SER A 83 -2.75 -11.57 -0.33
C SER A 83 -2.17 -12.94 -0.04
N GLN A 84 -2.31 -13.89 -0.98
CA GLN A 84 -1.74 -15.22 -0.84
C GLN A 84 -0.20 -15.17 -0.84
N LEU A 85 0.42 -14.41 -1.75
CA LEU A 85 1.87 -14.26 -1.79
C LEU A 85 2.44 -13.65 -0.50
N TYR A 86 1.75 -12.67 0.08
CA TYR A 86 2.13 -12.10 1.37
C TYR A 86 1.93 -13.09 2.52
N HIS A 87 0.78 -13.80 2.54
CA HIS A 87 0.49 -14.80 3.56
C HIS A 87 1.52 -15.94 3.60
N ASP A 88 1.98 -16.38 2.43
CA ASP A 88 2.95 -17.45 2.27
C ASP A 88 4.41 -16.97 2.44
N GLY A 89 4.63 -15.67 2.72
CA GLY A 89 5.96 -15.10 2.97
C GLY A 89 6.81 -14.85 1.71
N TYR A 90 6.21 -14.83 0.52
CA TYR A 90 6.93 -14.53 -0.73
C TYR A 90 7.17 -13.03 -0.96
N MET A 91 6.48 -12.17 -0.22
CA MET A 91 6.66 -10.71 -0.24
C MET A 91 6.50 -10.11 1.15
N GLU A 92 7.08 -8.94 1.34
CA GLU A 92 6.95 -8.12 2.55
C GLU A 92 5.91 -7.02 2.32
N ALA A 93 5.39 -6.44 3.40
CA ALA A 93 4.56 -5.25 3.35
C ALA A 93 4.98 -4.27 4.45
N THR A 94 4.89 -2.98 4.15
CA THR A 94 5.11 -1.88 5.10
C THR A 94 4.08 -0.79 4.90
N SER A 95 3.86 0.01 5.94
CA SER A 95 2.93 1.14 5.90
C SER A 95 3.65 2.45 6.21
N VAL A 96 3.30 3.53 5.51
CA VAL A 96 3.91 4.86 5.66
C VAL A 96 2.88 5.95 5.94
N GLU A 97 3.29 6.96 6.69
CA GLU A 97 2.47 8.13 7.03
C GLU A 97 2.34 9.10 5.84
N GLN A 98 1.19 9.75 5.70
CA GLN A 98 0.93 10.57 4.51
C GLN A 98 1.86 11.80 4.44
N THR A 99 2.20 12.39 5.58
CA THR A 99 3.15 13.53 5.58
C THR A 99 4.51 13.12 5.01
N SER A 100 5.04 11.96 5.43
CA SER A 100 6.31 11.41 4.90
C SER A 100 6.24 11.06 3.42
N VAL A 101 5.06 10.64 2.94
CA VAL A 101 4.79 10.34 1.53
C VAL A 101 4.85 11.62 0.68
N PHE A 102 4.24 12.71 1.15
CA PHE A 102 4.27 13.99 0.44
C PHE A 102 5.64 14.67 0.49
N GLU A 103 6.40 14.49 1.57
CA GLU A 103 7.82 14.91 1.63
C GLU A 103 8.64 14.22 0.53
N ALA A 104 8.53 12.88 0.43
CA ALA A 104 9.20 12.10 -0.61
C ALA A 104 8.75 12.50 -2.02
N ALA A 105 7.46 12.77 -2.20
CA ALA A 105 6.90 13.21 -3.47
C ALA A 105 7.49 14.56 -3.93
N GLN A 106 7.60 15.52 -3.03
CA GLN A 106 8.22 16.81 -3.32
C GLN A 106 9.70 16.67 -3.65
N GLN A 107 10.43 15.86 -2.89
CA GLN A 107 11.85 15.60 -3.15
C GLN A 107 12.02 15.00 -4.55
N PHE A 108 11.24 13.98 -4.88
CA PHE A 108 11.27 13.33 -6.19
C PHE A 108 10.93 14.31 -7.31
N ALA A 109 9.88 15.14 -7.16
CA ALA A 109 9.51 16.12 -8.16
C ALA A 109 10.59 17.19 -8.38
N ARG A 110 11.31 17.61 -7.33
CA ARG A 110 12.40 18.58 -7.44
C ARG A 110 13.65 18.01 -8.11
N VAL A 111 13.93 16.72 -7.92
CA VAL A 111 15.13 16.06 -8.44
C VAL A 111 14.90 15.52 -9.84
N GLU A 112 13.79 14.81 -10.06
CA GLU A 112 13.49 14.06 -11.30
C GLU A 112 12.56 14.83 -12.25
N GLY A 113 11.96 15.95 -11.81
CA GLY A 113 11.10 16.79 -12.63
C GLY A 113 9.69 16.22 -12.90
N ILE A 114 9.32 15.09 -12.29
CA ILE A 114 8.00 14.48 -12.42
C ILE A 114 7.23 14.66 -11.12
N LEU A 115 6.02 15.23 -11.17
CA LEU A 115 5.11 15.27 -10.02
C LEU A 115 4.37 13.93 -9.91
N PRO A 116 4.68 13.07 -8.92
CA PRO A 116 4.05 11.75 -8.80
C PRO A 116 2.63 11.85 -8.25
N ALA A 117 1.78 10.86 -8.52
CA ALA A 117 0.51 10.72 -7.80
C ALA A 117 0.79 10.41 -6.31
N PRO A 118 -0.03 10.90 -5.35
CA PRO A 118 0.12 10.55 -3.93
C PRO A 118 0.19 9.05 -3.67
N GLU A 119 -0.54 8.23 -4.43
CA GLU A 119 -0.48 6.77 -4.35
C GLU A 119 0.90 6.23 -4.72
N SER A 120 1.51 6.72 -5.81
CA SER A 120 2.87 6.32 -6.24
C SER A 120 3.94 6.74 -5.24
N SER A 121 3.73 7.86 -4.56
CA SER A 121 4.67 8.43 -3.60
C SER A 121 4.92 7.53 -2.39
N HIS A 122 4.03 6.57 -2.11
CA HIS A 122 4.27 5.53 -1.10
C HIS A 122 5.46 4.65 -1.49
N ALA A 123 5.50 4.18 -2.75
CA ALA A 123 6.61 3.39 -3.26
C ALA A 123 7.89 4.22 -3.38
N ILE A 124 7.78 5.50 -3.75
CA ILE A 124 8.91 6.44 -3.80
C ILE A 124 9.53 6.61 -2.41
N ARG A 125 8.70 6.82 -1.37
CA ARG A 125 9.19 6.98 0.01
C ARG A 125 10.05 5.79 0.44
N VAL A 126 9.54 4.58 0.26
CA VAL A 126 10.27 3.36 0.66
C VAL A 126 11.48 3.12 -0.25
N ALA A 127 11.42 3.46 -1.54
CA ALA A 127 12.59 3.38 -2.42
C ALA A 127 13.72 4.31 -1.96
N ILE A 128 13.39 5.54 -1.52
CA ILE A 128 14.35 6.47 -0.91
C ILE A 128 14.93 5.87 0.37
N ASP A 129 14.09 5.32 1.25
CA ASP A 129 14.53 4.71 2.51
C ASP A 129 15.49 3.54 2.28
N GLU A 130 15.18 2.67 1.32
CA GLU A 130 16.07 1.54 0.95
C GLU A 130 17.37 2.03 0.31
N ALA A 131 17.34 3.10 -0.50
CA ALA A 131 18.55 3.72 -1.05
C ALA A 131 19.44 4.34 0.05
N LEU A 132 18.85 4.96 1.07
CA LEU A 132 19.57 5.49 2.22
C LEU A 132 20.22 4.37 3.05
N LYS A 133 19.52 3.24 3.26
CA LYS A 133 20.11 2.05 3.89
C LYS A 133 21.29 1.50 3.09
N CYS A 134 21.20 1.47 1.76
CA CYS A 134 22.31 1.08 0.89
C CYS A 134 23.52 2.02 1.07
N LYS A 135 23.28 3.33 1.19
CA LYS A 135 24.33 4.31 1.47
C LYS A 135 25.01 4.09 2.83
N GLU A 136 24.25 3.75 3.87
CA GLU A 136 24.77 3.48 5.21
C GLU A 136 25.59 2.17 5.28
N THR A 137 25.12 1.14 4.58
CA THR A 137 25.74 -0.20 4.58
C THR A 137 26.87 -0.33 3.56
N GLY A 138 26.90 0.53 2.54
CA GLY A 138 27.80 0.41 1.38
C GLY A 138 27.41 -0.68 0.39
N GLU A 139 26.22 -1.28 0.54
CA GLU A 139 25.71 -2.30 -0.37
C GLU A 139 25.17 -1.68 -1.66
N GLU A 140 25.59 -2.22 -2.81
CA GLU A 140 25.01 -1.85 -4.11
C GLU A 140 23.76 -2.69 -4.39
N LYS A 141 22.62 -2.05 -4.60
CA LYS A 141 21.34 -2.69 -4.96
C LYS A 141 20.66 -1.96 -6.11
N THR A 142 20.01 -2.70 -6.98
CA THR A 142 19.07 -2.14 -7.96
C THR A 142 17.67 -2.08 -7.34
N ILE A 143 17.11 -0.88 -7.24
CA ILE A 143 15.77 -0.65 -6.69
C ILE A 143 14.84 -0.30 -7.85
N VAL A 144 13.79 -1.10 -8.03
CA VAL A 144 12.70 -0.84 -8.99
C VAL A 144 11.44 -0.54 -8.19
N PHE A 145 10.78 0.58 -8.47
CA PHE A 145 9.52 0.96 -7.85
C PHE A 145 8.48 1.35 -8.93
N GLY A 146 7.20 1.24 -8.59
CA GLY A 146 6.11 1.58 -9.49
C GLY A 146 5.72 3.06 -9.39
N LEU A 147 6.08 3.85 -10.41
CA LEU A 147 5.47 5.17 -10.64
C LEU A 147 4.16 4.99 -11.41
N THR A 148 3.06 4.84 -10.70
CA THR A 148 1.77 4.38 -11.24
C THR A 148 0.92 5.50 -11.84
N GLY A 149 1.25 6.76 -11.61
CA GLY A 149 0.52 7.91 -12.12
C GLY A 149 1.20 9.24 -11.81
N THR A 150 0.64 10.32 -12.36
CA THR A 150 1.07 11.70 -12.15
C THR A 150 0.14 12.43 -11.19
N GLY A 151 0.67 13.38 -10.44
CA GLY A 151 -0.07 14.12 -9.40
C GLY A 151 -0.76 15.40 -9.87
N TYR A 152 -0.87 15.63 -11.19
CA TYR A 152 -1.39 16.90 -11.74
C TYR A 152 -2.83 17.21 -11.32
N PHE A 153 -3.61 16.18 -10.96
CA PHE A 153 -4.99 16.33 -10.50
C PHE A 153 -5.13 16.22 -8.97
N ASP A 154 -4.02 16.05 -8.26
CA ASP A 154 -3.97 15.92 -6.79
C ASP A 154 -3.43 17.20 -6.12
N MET A 155 -3.46 18.33 -6.84
CA MET A 155 -2.85 19.59 -6.41
C MET A 155 -3.39 20.11 -5.08
N VAL A 156 -4.64 19.82 -4.73
CA VAL A 156 -5.22 20.19 -3.43
C VAL A 156 -4.54 19.46 -2.28
N ALA A 157 -4.18 18.19 -2.46
CA ALA A 157 -3.45 17.42 -1.45
C ALA A 157 -2.03 17.94 -1.28
N TYR A 158 -1.35 18.23 -2.40
CA TYR A 158 -0.04 18.88 -2.38
C TYR A 158 -0.10 20.27 -1.72
N GLN A 159 -1.13 21.06 -2.00
CA GLN A 159 -1.32 22.36 -1.36
C GLN A 159 -1.44 22.21 0.15
N LYS A 160 -2.31 21.31 0.65
CA LYS A 160 -2.46 21.06 2.09
C LYS A 160 -1.15 20.66 2.77
N PHE A 161 -0.31 19.87 2.08
CA PHE A 161 1.02 19.56 2.57
C PHE A 161 1.91 20.80 2.65
N ASN A 162 1.97 21.60 1.58
CA ASN A 162 2.78 22.82 1.50
C ASN A 162 2.36 23.88 2.53
N ASP A 163 1.06 23.96 2.81
CA ASP A 163 0.47 24.91 3.75
C ASP A 163 0.59 24.42 5.21
N GLY A 164 1.12 23.21 5.44
CA GLY A 164 1.29 22.63 6.78
C GLY A 164 0.00 22.15 7.43
N GLU A 165 -1.06 21.95 6.64
CA GLU A 165 -2.39 21.54 7.11
C GLU A 165 -2.59 20.01 7.11
N MET A 166 -1.68 19.27 6.49
CA MET A 166 -1.72 17.81 6.44
C MET A 166 -1.33 17.20 7.79
N THR A 167 -2.15 16.26 8.27
CA THR A 167 -1.95 15.56 9.55
C THR A 167 -2.07 14.07 9.35
N ASP A 168 -1.25 13.28 10.03
CA ASP A 168 -1.35 11.83 9.98
C ASP A 168 -2.45 11.32 10.90
N TYR A 169 -3.14 10.28 10.43
CA TYR A 169 -4.06 9.52 11.25
C TYR A 169 -3.81 8.04 11.03
N ILE A 170 -3.45 7.34 12.09
CA ILE A 170 -3.27 5.90 12.13
C ILE A 170 -4.47 5.34 12.90
N PRO A 171 -5.31 4.46 12.30
CA PRO A 171 -6.48 3.92 12.97
C PRO A 171 -6.08 3.13 14.21
N THR A 172 -6.82 3.29 15.29
CA THR A 172 -6.62 2.46 16.48
C THR A 172 -7.13 1.04 16.24
N ASP A 173 -6.77 0.08 17.09
CA ASP A 173 -7.31 -1.28 16.99
C ASP A 173 -8.84 -1.29 17.11
N GLU A 174 -9.43 -0.39 17.91
CA GLU A 174 -10.88 -0.22 18.02
C GLU A 174 -11.51 0.38 16.75
N ASP A 175 -10.78 1.19 15.98
CA ASP A 175 -11.25 1.69 14.69
C ASP A 175 -11.26 0.57 13.64
N LEU A 176 -10.20 -0.26 13.62
CA LEU A 176 -10.11 -1.40 12.70
C LEU A 176 -11.13 -2.50 13.04
N LYS A 177 -11.34 -2.76 14.33
CA LYS A 177 -12.26 -3.79 14.83
C LYS A 177 -13.67 -3.64 14.25
N LYS A 178 -14.17 -2.41 14.10
CA LYS A 178 -15.50 -2.14 13.52
C LYS A 178 -15.66 -2.73 12.11
N GLY A 179 -14.62 -2.60 11.27
CA GLY A 179 -14.62 -3.19 9.93
C GLY A 179 -14.40 -4.70 9.97
N LEU A 180 -13.48 -5.18 10.82
CA LEU A 180 -13.20 -6.61 10.94
C LEU A 180 -14.38 -7.43 11.51
N GLU A 181 -15.19 -6.84 12.39
CA GLU A 181 -16.42 -7.46 12.91
C GLU A 181 -17.54 -7.51 11.86
N SER A 182 -17.45 -6.71 10.78
CA SER A 182 -18.41 -6.74 9.68
C SER A 182 -18.11 -7.81 8.63
N LEU A 183 -17.09 -8.65 8.84
CA LEU A 183 -16.73 -9.71 7.91
C LEU A 183 -17.87 -10.73 7.74
N PRO A 184 -18.08 -11.26 6.52
CA PRO A 184 -19.09 -12.29 6.29
C PRO A 184 -18.74 -13.57 7.05
N LYS A 185 -19.76 -14.27 7.55
CA LYS A 185 -19.60 -15.58 8.19
C LYS A 185 -19.48 -16.65 7.12
N VAL A 186 -18.25 -17.12 6.88
CA VAL A 186 -17.96 -18.20 5.94
C VAL A 186 -17.50 -19.44 6.72
N PRO A 187 -18.04 -20.65 6.43
CA PRO A 187 -17.56 -21.87 7.07
C PRO A 187 -16.05 -22.07 6.88
N GLY A 188 -15.31 -22.25 7.98
CA GLY A 188 -13.85 -22.46 7.95
C GLY A 188 -13.01 -21.17 7.82
N GLN A 189 -13.59 -20.01 8.13
CA GLN A 189 -12.89 -18.72 8.19
C GLN A 189 -12.30 -18.37 9.58
N ASP A 190 -12.57 -19.21 10.58
CA ASP A 190 -12.07 -19.07 11.95
C ASP A 190 -10.61 -19.52 12.07
#